data_AF-A0A7C5Q531-F1
#
_entry.id   AF-A0A7C5Q531-F1
#
_cell.length_a   1.000
_cell.length_b   1.000
_cell.length_c   1.000
_cell.angle_alpha   90.00
_cell.angle_beta   90.00
_cell.angle_gamma   90.00
#
_symmetry.space_group_name_H-M   'P 1'
#
loop_
_entity.id
_entity.type
_entity.pdbx_description
1 polymer ?
#
loop_
_entity_poly.entity_id
_entity_poly.type
_entity_poly.pdbx_seq_one_letter_code
_entity_poly.pdbx_strand_id
1 'polypeptide(L)'
;MRKTAVLLSLLASLSFGEDLSYNRFFLVDRIFLMPFVFKYADDLGVDEEQMERIKAFVKENEREIERNIKILRYMEKKAKLMILNGEDGDKLRELLTDISTVKRELSLLNAKSVRFLKEVLTPEQFDRLRNIALVRLFEFQQ
;
A
#
# COMPACT_ATOMS: atom_id res chain seq x y z
N MET A 1 27.21 21.50 -16.23
CA MET A 1 26.63 20.27 -15.63
C MET A 1 26.13 20.53 -14.20
N ARG A 2 25.09 21.34 -14.02
CA ARG A 2 24.50 21.64 -12.70
C ARG A 2 23.04 22.11 -12.86
N LYS A 3 22.16 21.25 -13.39
CA LYS A 3 20.70 21.51 -13.41
C LYS A 3 19.82 20.27 -13.18
N THR A 4 20.40 19.07 -13.09
CA THR A 4 19.64 17.81 -12.94
C THR A 4 19.46 17.32 -11.50
N ALA A 5 20.18 17.88 -10.51
CA ALA A 5 20.15 17.38 -9.13
C ALA A 5 19.00 17.94 -8.26
N VAL A 6 18.28 18.98 -8.72
CA VAL A 6 17.23 19.64 -7.93
C VAL A 6 15.84 19.07 -8.21
N LEU A 7 15.64 18.35 -9.33
CA LEU A 7 14.33 17.76 -9.63
C LEU A 7 14.07 16.41 -8.93
N LEU A 8 15.12 15.64 -8.59
CA LEU A 8 14.94 14.36 -7.88
C LEU A 8 14.64 14.53 -6.39
N SER A 9 15.03 15.65 -5.78
CA SER A 9 14.78 15.93 -4.37
C SER A 9 13.34 16.39 -4.10
N LEU A 10 12.65 16.96 -5.09
CA LEU A 10 11.23 17.35 -4.95
C LEU A 10 10.25 16.17 -5.03
N LEU A 11 10.63 15.05 -5.67
CA LEU A 11 9.78 13.85 -5.75
C LEU A 11 9.89 12.97 -4.50
N ALA A 12 10.99 13.08 -3.74
CA ALA A 12 11.19 12.30 -2.51
C ALA A 12 10.48 12.94 -1.29
N SER A 13 10.27 14.25 -1.27
CA SER A 13 9.68 14.95 -0.11
C SER A 13 8.16 14.92 -0.04
N LEU A 14 7.46 14.35 -1.03
CA LEU A 14 6.00 14.23 -1.04
C LEU A 14 5.47 12.82 -0.69
N SER A 15 6.32 11.78 -0.62
CA SER A 15 5.81 10.39 -0.49
C SER A 15 5.82 9.82 0.93
N PHE A 16 6.45 10.45 1.93
CA PHE A 16 6.65 9.82 3.24
C PHE A 16 5.61 10.19 4.31
N GLY A 17 4.84 11.28 4.12
CA GLY A 17 3.69 11.61 4.98
C GLY A 17 2.40 10.88 4.61
N GLU A 18 2.34 10.30 3.41
CA GLU A 18 1.17 9.59 2.91
C GLU A 18 1.05 8.16 3.46
N ASP A 19 2.15 7.51 3.83
CA ASP A 19 2.18 6.07 4.17
C ASP A 19 1.37 5.68 5.40
N LEU A 20 1.42 6.48 6.48
CA LEU A 20 0.53 6.28 7.65
C LEU A 20 -0.94 6.59 7.30
N SER A 21 -1.17 7.46 6.31
CA SER A 21 -2.51 7.85 5.84
C SER A 21 -3.19 6.71 5.07
N TYR A 22 -2.43 5.82 4.43
CA TYR A 22 -2.99 4.73 3.63
C TYR A 22 -3.45 3.53 4.47
N ASN A 23 -2.84 3.27 5.62
CA ASN A 23 -3.23 2.14 6.50
C ASN A 23 -4.72 2.19 6.88
N ARG A 24 -5.32 3.38 7.01
CA ARG A 24 -6.75 3.53 7.33
C ARG A 24 -7.68 2.89 6.30
N PHE A 25 -7.23 2.65 5.07
CA PHE A 25 -8.03 2.03 4.01
C PHE A 25 -8.02 0.51 4.06
N PHE A 26 -7.18 -0.09 4.90
CA PHE A 26 -7.09 -1.53 5.06
C PHE A 26 -7.82 -1.95 6.34
N LEU A 27 -8.24 -3.22 6.39
CA LEU A 27 -8.89 -3.81 7.56
C LEU A 27 -7.86 -4.21 8.61
N VAL A 28 -6.67 -4.61 8.16
CA VAL A 28 -5.49 -4.92 8.96
C VAL A 28 -4.36 -4.04 8.44
N ASP A 29 -3.44 -3.64 9.33
CA ASP A 29 -2.28 -2.85 8.94
C ASP A 29 -1.56 -3.46 7.75
N ARG A 30 -1.26 -2.60 6.77
CA ARG A 30 -0.70 -3.02 5.49
C ARG A 30 0.74 -3.48 5.71
N ILE A 31 1.06 -4.67 5.21
CA ILE A 31 2.45 -5.10 5.08
C ILE A 31 3.01 -4.49 3.80
N PHE A 32 3.76 -3.40 3.93
CA PHE A 32 4.13 -2.59 2.78
C PHE A 32 5.52 -2.94 2.21
N LEU A 33 5.67 -4.14 1.62
CA LEU A 33 6.97 -4.63 1.15
C LEU A 33 7.41 -4.07 -0.22
N MET A 34 6.48 -3.78 -1.12
CA MET A 34 6.80 -3.42 -2.53
C MET A 34 7.79 -2.25 -2.69
N PRO A 35 7.65 -1.11 -1.98
CA PRO A 35 8.62 -0.02 -2.10
C PRO A 35 10.02 -0.43 -1.66
N PHE A 36 10.14 -1.32 -0.67
CA PHE A 36 11.44 -1.83 -0.22
C PHE A 36 12.08 -2.70 -1.31
N VAL A 37 11.30 -3.46 -2.07
CA VAL A 37 11.82 -4.22 -3.22
C VAL A 37 12.43 -3.28 -4.26
N PHE A 38 11.73 -2.22 -4.64
CA PHE A 38 12.26 -1.24 -5.61
C PHE A 38 13.45 -0.45 -5.07
N LYS A 39 13.42 -0.08 -3.78
CA LYS A 39 14.46 0.73 -3.15
C LYS A 39 15.76 -0.05 -2.92
N TYR A 40 15.67 -1.34 -2.61
CA TYR A 40 16.79 -2.18 -2.22
C TYR A 40 17.02 -3.33 -3.21
N ALA A 41 16.63 -3.16 -4.49
CA ALA A 41 16.70 -4.23 -5.49
C ALA A 41 18.12 -4.82 -5.60
N ASP A 42 19.14 -3.96 -5.66
CA ASP A 42 20.54 -4.37 -5.75
C ASP A 42 21.00 -5.14 -4.50
N ASP A 43 20.67 -4.64 -3.30
CA ASP A 43 21.02 -5.28 -2.01
C ASP A 43 20.29 -6.63 -1.81
N LEU A 44 19.08 -6.73 -2.35
CA LEU A 44 18.32 -7.96 -2.37
C LEU A 44 18.87 -8.94 -3.41
N GLY A 45 19.60 -8.46 -4.42
CA GLY A 45 20.09 -9.23 -5.54
C GLY A 45 18.98 -9.63 -6.50
N VAL A 46 17.99 -8.76 -6.70
CA VAL A 46 16.86 -8.99 -7.62
C VAL A 46 17.37 -8.85 -9.06
N ASP A 47 17.18 -9.89 -9.87
CA ASP A 47 17.58 -9.85 -11.28
C ASP A 47 16.55 -9.14 -12.19
N GLU A 48 16.89 -8.97 -13.46
CA GLU A 48 16.04 -8.29 -14.44
C GLU A 48 14.71 -9.01 -14.66
N GLU A 49 14.70 -10.35 -14.72
CA GLU A 49 13.49 -11.14 -14.94
C GLU A 49 12.52 -11.00 -13.76
N GLN A 50 13.02 -11.13 -12.53
CA GLN A 50 12.27 -10.92 -11.31
C GLN A 50 11.69 -9.50 -11.28
N MET A 51 12.50 -8.49 -11.62
CA MET A 51 12.08 -7.09 -11.64
C MET A 51 10.99 -6.82 -12.69
N GLU A 52 11.08 -7.42 -13.87
CA GLU A 52 10.03 -7.33 -14.90
C GLU A 52 8.71 -7.92 -14.42
N ARG A 53 8.75 -9.12 -13.81
CA ARG A 53 7.57 -9.75 -13.22
C ARG A 53 6.94 -8.87 -12.13
N ILE A 54 7.76 -8.28 -11.27
CA ILE A 54 7.30 -7.37 -10.21
C ILE A 54 6.62 -6.13 -10.80
N LYS A 55 7.22 -5.48 -11.80
CA LYS A 55 6.63 -4.32 -12.48
C LYS A 55 5.30 -4.67 -13.16
N ALA A 56 5.22 -5.83 -13.81
CA ALA A 56 3.99 -6.30 -14.43
C ALA A 56 2.87 -6.51 -13.40
N PHE A 57 3.18 -7.14 -12.27
CA PHE A 57 2.24 -7.32 -11.17
C PHE A 57 1.73 -5.99 -10.62
N VAL A 58 2.61 -5.00 -10.40
CA VAL A 58 2.18 -3.67 -9.92
C VAL A 58 1.24 -3.02 -10.92
N LYS A 59 1.60 -3.01 -12.21
CA LYS A 59 0.79 -2.41 -13.27
C LYS A 59 -0.60 -3.03 -13.40
N GLU A 60 -0.71 -4.35 -13.21
CA GLU A 60 -1.98 -5.06 -13.26
C GLU A 60 -2.91 -4.66 -12.11
N ASN A 61 -2.37 -4.46 -10.91
CA ASN A 61 -3.17 -4.27 -9.70
C ASN A 61 -3.33 -2.79 -9.28
N GLU A 62 -2.53 -1.86 -9.82
CA GLU A 62 -2.54 -0.43 -9.47
C GLU A 62 -3.93 0.21 -9.67
N ARG A 63 -4.57 -0.05 -10.81
CA ARG A 63 -5.88 0.53 -11.14
C ARG A 63 -6.96 0.13 -10.15
N GLU A 64 -6.96 -1.13 -9.73
CA GLU A 64 -7.94 -1.64 -8.78
C GLU A 64 -7.74 -1.02 -7.39
N ILE A 65 -6.48 -0.94 -6.94
CA ILE A 65 -6.10 -0.32 -5.67
C ILE A 65 -6.53 1.16 -5.65
N GLU A 66 -6.19 1.92 -6.69
CA GLU A 66 -6.53 3.35 -6.78
C GLU A 66 -8.05 3.56 -6.80
N ARG A 67 -8.78 2.75 -7.57
CA ARG A 67 -10.25 2.79 -7.63
C ARG A 67 -10.86 2.54 -6.25
N ASN A 68 -10.44 1.49 -5.57
CA ASN A 68 -11.01 1.10 -4.28
C ASN A 68 -10.72 2.16 -3.19
N ILE A 69 -9.54 2.79 -3.22
CA ILE A 69 -9.22 3.91 -2.32
C ILE A 69 -10.11 5.13 -2.59
N LYS A 70 -10.37 5.48 -3.86
CA LYS A 70 -11.29 6.58 -4.20
C LYS A 70 -12.71 6.32 -3.70
N ILE A 71 -13.20 5.09 -3.89
CA ILE A 71 -14.50 4.63 -3.40
C ILE A 71 -14.57 4.75 -1.87
N LEU A 72 -13.57 4.24 -1.15
CA LEU A 72 -13.52 4.33 0.32
C LEU A 72 -13.53 5.77 0.81
N ARG A 73 -12.72 6.65 0.20
CA ARG A 73 -12.70 8.09 0.57
C ARG A 73 -14.08 8.73 0.44
N TYR A 74 -14.82 8.39 -0.62
CA TYR A 74 -16.18 8.88 -0.82
C TYR A 74 -17.13 8.34 0.24
N MET A 75 -17.12 7.03 0.49
CA MET A 75 -18.01 6.38 1.45
C MET A 75 -17.75 6.83 2.89
N GLU A 76 -16.48 6.99 3.29
CA GLU A 76 -16.12 7.51 4.61
C GLU A 76 -16.60 8.95 4.81
N LYS A 77 -16.54 9.80 3.78
CA LYS A 77 -17.13 11.14 3.82
C LYS A 77 -18.65 11.10 3.95
N LYS A 78 -19.30 10.23 3.17
CA LYS A 78 -20.76 10.03 3.24
C LYS A 78 -21.18 9.57 4.64
N ALA A 79 -20.50 8.59 5.23
CA ALA A 79 -20.80 8.10 6.58
C ALA A 79 -20.67 9.20 7.63
N LYS A 80 -19.64 10.05 7.54
CA LYS A 80 -19.49 11.21 8.44
C LYS A 80 -20.66 12.18 8.34
N LEU A 81 -21.13 12.48 7.13
CA LEU A 81 -22.29 13.34 6.93
C LEU A 81 -23.57 12.72 7.49
N MET A 82 -23.80 11.42 7.24
CA MET A 82 -24.95 10.69 7.79
C MET A 82 -24.99 10.75 9.32
N ILE A 83 -23.83 10.56 9.97
CA ILE A 83 -23.71 10.66 11.44
C ILE A 83 -24.01 12.08 11.93
N LEU A 84 -23.44 13.11 11.28
CA LEU A 84 -23.67 14.51 11.66
C LEU A 84 -25.14 14.93 11.50
N ASN A 85 -25.82 14.40 10.49
CA ASN A 85 -27.21 14.71 10.19
C ASN A 85 -28.21 13.87 11.00
N GLY A 86 -27.74 12.90 11.81
CA GLY A 86 -28.61 11.97 12.53
C GLY A 86 -29.46 11.10 11.59
N GLU A 87 -28.89 10.68 10.46
CA GLU A 87 -29.60 9.81 9.52
C GLU A 87 -29.94 8.43 10.12
N ASP A 88 -30.85 7.75 9.44
CA ASP A 88 -31.34 6.42 9.81
C ASP A 88 -30.21 5.40 10.06
N GLY A 89 -30.35 4.64 11.15
CA GLY A 89 -29.34 3.69 11.62
C GLY A 89 -29.14 2.49 10.70
N ASP A 90 -30.17 2.04 9.99
CA ASP A 90 -30.07 0.90 9.07
C ASP A 90 -29.32 1.30 7.80
N LYS A 91 -29.60 2.50 7.26
CA LYS A 91 -28.82 3.05 6.14
C LYS A 91 -27.35 3.26 6.48
N LEU A 92 -27.05 3.74 7.69
CA LEU A 92 -25.67 3.89 8.14
C LEU A 92 -24.98 2.53 8.26
N ARG A 93 -25.68 1.52 8.79
CA ARG A 93 -25.16 0.14 8.92
C ARG A 93 -24.83 -0.47 7.56
N GLU A 94 -25.69 -0.28 6.55
CA GLU A 94 -25.45 -0.73 5.18
C GLU A 94 -24.17 -0.09 4.62
N LEU A 95 -24.04 1.23 4.71
CA LEU A 95 -22.85 1.94 4.24
C LEU A 95 -21.56 1.49 4.96
N LEU A 96 -21.61 1.27 6.27
CA LEU A 96 -20.47 0.76 7.05
C LEU A 96 -20.10 -0.67 6.63
N THR A 97 -21.08 -1.50 6.29
CA THR A 97 -20.86 -2.85 5.76
C THR A 97 -20.15 -2.79 4.40
N ASP A 98 -20.58 -1.91 3.52
CA ASP A 98 -19.93 -1.71 2.22
C ASP A 98 -18.48 -1.21 2.41
N ILE A 99 -18.25 -0.26 3.32
CA ILE A 99 -16.90 0.22 3.67
C ILE A 99 -16.04 -0.98 4.10
N SER A 100 -16.52 -1.82 5.01
CA SER A 100 -15.78 -2.98 5.49
C SER A 100 -15.43 -3.96 4.36
N THR A 101 -16.32 -4.12 3.38
CA THR A 101 -16.13 -4.99 2.22
C THR A 101 -14.98 -4.49 1.36
N VAL A 102 -14.94 -3.19 1.06
CA VAL A 102 -13.85 -2.62 0.26
C VAL A 102 -12.51 -2.64 1.01
N LYS A 103 -12.51 -2.38 2.34
CA LYS A 103 -11.29 -2.51 3.16
C LYS A 103 -10.74 -3.93 3.18
N ARG A 104 -11.63 -4.93 3.22
CA ARG A 104 -11.28 -6.35 3.11
C ARG A 104 -10.62 -6.66 1.77
N GLU A 105 -11.19 -6.18 0.66
CA GLU A 105 -10.61 -6.39 -0.68
C GLU A 105 -9.19 -5.81 -0.79
N LEU A 106 -8.98 -4.58 -0.31
CA LEU A 106 -7.64 -3.99 -0.27
C LEU A 106 -6.66 -4.80 0.58
N SER A 107 -7.12 -5.35 1.70
CA SER A 107 -6.30 -6.20 2.57
C SER A 107 -5.93 -7.52 1.88
N LEU A 108 -6.86 -8.12 1.13
CA LEU A 108 -6.60 -9.31 0.32
C LEU A 108 -5.63 -9.03 -0.83
N LEU A 109 -5.72 -7.86 -1.48
CA LEU A 109 -4.76 -7.41 -2.49
C LEU A 109 -3.36 -7.22 -1.88
N ASN A 110 -3.27 -6.68 -0.66
CA ASN A 110 -2.00 -6.59 0.05
C ASN A 110 -1.42 -7.99 0.34
N ALA A 111 -2.23 -8.92 0.85
CA ALA A 111 -1.80 -10.31 1.05
C ALA A 111 -1.39 -11.00 -0.26
N LYS A 112 -2.09 -10.74 -1.37
CA LYS A 112 -1.72 -11.20 -2.72
C LYS A 112 -0.34 -10.67 -3.11
N SER A 113 -0.06 -9.39 -2.85
CA SER A 113 1.26 -8.80 -3.15
C SER A 113 2.40 -9.44 -2.36
N VAL A 114 2.18 -9.78 -1.09
CA VAL A 114 3.19 -10.45 -0.26
C VAL A 114 3.44 -11.88 -0.74
N ARG A 115 2.37 -12.63 -1.08
CA ARG A 115 2.48 -13.98 -1.65
C ARG A 115 3.25 -13.98 -2.97
N PHE A 116 2.90 -13.05 -3.86
CA PHE A 116 3.58 -12.89 -5.14
C PHE A 116 5.09 -12.64 -4.95
N LEU A 117 5.49 -11.76 -4.02
CA LEU A 117 6.91 -11.53 -3.74
C LEU A 117 7.62 -12.79 -3.24
N LYS A 118 6.95 -13.59 -2.41
CA LYS A 118 7.49 -14.86 -1.92
C LYS A 118 7.67 -15.89 -3.05
N GLU A 119 6.88 -15.81 -4.12
CA GLU A 119 6.96 -16.69 -5.29
C GLU A 119 8.00 -16.22 -6.33
N VAL A 120 8.22 -14.91 -6.45
CA VAL A 120 9.18 -14.34 -7.40
C VAL A 120 10.60 -14.34 -6.85
N LEU A 121 10.75 -14.02 -5.56
CA LEU A 121 12.05 -13.95 -4.89
C LEU A 121 12.46 -15.34 -4.38
N THR A 122 13.77 -15.60 -4.29
CA THR A 122 14.27 -16.78 -3.57
C THR A 122 13.94 -16.67 -2.08
N PRO A 123 13.93 -17.79 -1.33
CA PRO A 123 13.73 -17.77 0.12
C PRO A 123 14.67 -16.79 0.83
N GLU A 124 15.94 -16.75 0.45
CA GLU A 124 16.97 -15.88 1.03
C GLU A 124 16.70 -14.40 0.71
N GLN A 125 16.32 -14.10 -0.53
CA GLN A 125 15.95 -12.74 -0.94
C GLN A 125 14.71 -12.24 -0.17
N PHE A 126 13.69 -13.09 -0.03
CA PHE A 126 12.47 -12.73 0.69
C PHE A 126 12.71 -12.55 2.19
N ASP A 127 13.54 -13.39 2.81
CA ASP A 127 13.93 -13.23 4.21
C ASP A 127 14.71 -11.93 4.44
N ARG A 128 15.63 -11.56 3.53
CA ARG A 128 16.31 -10.25 3.57
C ARG A 128 15.32 -9.09 3.49
N LEU A 129 14.38 -9.15 2.55
CA LEU A 129 13.33 -8.14 2.40
C LEU A 129 12.48 -7.99 3.67
N ARG A 130 12.07 -9.11 4.27
CA ARG A 130 11.29 -9.11 5.52
C ARG A 130 12.07 -8.46 6.65
N ASN A 131 13.37 -8.76 6.78
CA ASN A 131 14.22 -8.17 7.82
C ASN A 131 14.39 -6.66 7.64
N ILE A 132 14.59 -6.20 6.40
CA ILE A 132 14.63 -4.77 6.08
C ILE A 132 13.31 -4.09 6.50
N ALA A 133 12.17 -4.68 6.16
CA ALA A 133 10.87 -4.13 6.52
C ALA A 133 10.65 -4.10 8.04
N LEU A 134 11.01 -5.18 8.75
CA LEU A 134 10.87 -5.27 10.21
C LEU A 134 11.71 -4.24 10.95
N VAL A 135 13.01 -4.13 10.63
CA VAL A 135 13.90 -3.15 11.28
C VAL A 135 13.33 -1.74 11.12
N ARG A 136 12.86 -1.39 9.92
CA ARG A 136 12.30 -0.07 9.65
C ARG A 136 10.95 0.16 10.33
N LEU A 137 10.09 -0.87 10.46
CA LEU A 137 8.83 -0.75 11.21
C LEU A 137 9.06 -0.36 12.68
N PHE A 138 10.14 -0.82 13.32
CA PHE A 138 10.48 -0.47 14.70
C PHE A 138 11.19 0.89 14.83
N GLU A 139 11.91 1.35 13.80
CA GLU A 139 12.50 2.70 13.77
C GLU A 139 11.46 3.82 13.67
N PHE A 140 10.29 3.56 13.07
CA PHE A 140 9.20 4.54 12.97
C PHE A 140 8.30 4.64 14.21
N GLN A 141 8.53 3.81 15.24
CA GLN A 141 7.78 3.81 16.50
C GLN A 141 8.52 4.51 17.66
N GLN A 142 9.72 5.02 17.43
CA GLN A 142 10.51 5.82 18.39
C GLN A 142 10.48 7.30 18.01
#